data_AF-A0A392Q9C6-F1
#
_entry.id   AF-A0A392Q9C6-F1
#
_cell.length_a   1.000
_cell.length_b   1.000
_cell.length_c   1.000
_cell.angle_alpha   90.00
_cell.angle_beta   90.00
_cell.angle_gamma   90.00
#
_symmetry.space_group_name_H-M   'P 1'
#
loop_
_entity.id
_entity.type
_entity.pdbx_description
1 polymer ?
#
loop_
_entity_poly.entity_id
_entity_poly.type
_entity_poly.pdbx_seq_one_letter_code
_entity_poly.pdbx_strand_id
1 'polypeptide(L)' 'ASWLVKFLLQRGYTVRATVRDLNNPNKVDHLLKLDGAKEKLELFKADLLEEGSFDSVIQGCHGVFHTASPAVFDVDNPQ' A
#
# COMPACT_ATOMS: atom_id res chain seq x y z
N ALA A 1 -4.00 -3.23 4.66
CA ALA A 1 -2.92 -3.58 3.70
C ALA A 1 -1.60 -3.97 4.37
N SER A 2 -1.14 -3.27 5.41
CA SER A 2 0.26 -3.37 5.90
C SER A 2 0.71 -4.78 6.32
N TRP A 3 -0.17 -5.58 6.90
CA TRP A 3 0.13 -6.99 7.24
C TRP A 3 0.35 -7.86 6.00
N LEU A 4 -0.41 -7.64 4.92
CA LEU A 4 -0.22 -8.35 3.66
C LEU A 4 1.15 -8.02 3.06
N VAL A 5 1.53 -6.73 3.06
CA VAL A 5 2.85 -6.27 2.60
C VAL A 5 3.95 -6.96 3.40
N LYS A 6 3.84 -6.98 4.75
CA LYS A 6 4.78 -7.68 5.63
C LYS A 6 4.95 -9.15 5.25
N PHE A 7 3.85 -9.87 5.08
CA PHE A 7 3.90 -11.30 4.79
C PHE A 7 4.41 -11.64 3.39
N LEU A 8 4.20 -10.77 2.41
CA LEU A 8 4.76 -10.92 1.07
C LEU A 8 6.27 -10.67 1.08
N LEU A 9 6.73 -9.61 1.77
CA LEU A 9 8.17 -9.34 1.94
C LEU A 9 8.89 -10.50 2.64
N GLN A 10 8.30 -11.04 3.72
CA GLN A 10 8.84 -12.20 4.45
C GLN A 10 8.92 -13.47 3.60
N ARG A 11 8.06 -13.62 2.59
CA ARG A 11 8.10 -14.72 1.62
C ARG A 11 9.05 -14.45 0.44
N GLY A 12 9.74 -13.31 0.45
CA GLY A 12 10.75 -12.96 -0.53
C GLY A 12 10.21 -12.28 -1.80
N TYR A 13 8.94 -11.90 -1.84
CA TYR A 13 8.37 -11.17 -2.98
C TYR A 13 8.88 -9.71 -3.00
N THR A 14 9.08 -9.18 -4.21
CA THR A 14 9.12 -7.73 -4.43
C THR A 14 7.69 -7.21 -4.40
N VAL A 15 7.43 -6.19 -3.57
CA VAL A 15 6.10 -5.63 -3.34
C VAL A 15 6.08 -4.18 -3.82
N ARG A 16 5.15 -3.88 -4.71
CA ARG A 16 4.76 -2.50 -5.05
C ARG A 16 3.50 -2.17 -4.26
N ALA A 17 3.59 -1.21 -3.33
CA ALA A 17 2.44 -0.78 -2.54
C ALA A 17 2.03 0.65 -2.91
N THR A 18 0.74 0.89 -3.00
CA THR A 18 0.19 2.21 -3.32
C THR A 18 -0.28 2.94 -2.07
N VAL A 19 0.02 4.24 -2.00
CA VAL A 19 -0.53 5.17 -1.00
C VAL A 19 -1.06 6.42 -1.70
N ARG A 20 -2.00 7.14 -1.09
CA ARG A 20 -2.54 8.39 -1.68
C ARG A 20 -1.55 9.55 -1.63
N ASP A 21 -0.71 9.57 -0.61
CA ASP A 21 0.31 10.61 -0.41
C ASP A 21 1.58 9.99 0.14
N LEU A 22 2.66 10.10 -0.64
CA LEU A 22 3.99 9.61 -0.28
C LEU A 22 4.65 10.47 0.81
N ASN A 23 4.22 11.74 0.95
CA ASN A 23 4.80 12.69 1.89
C ASN A 23 4.14 12.63 3.28
N ASN A 24 3.19 11.72 3.49
CA ASN A 24 2.50 11.57 4.76
C ASN A 24 3.17 10.48 5.62
N PRO A 25 4.07 10.81 6.57
CA PRO A 25 4.82 9.83 7.36
C PRO A 25 3.90 8.90 8.15
N ASN A 26 2.74 9.39 8.62
CA ASN A 26 1.75 8.56 9.32
C ASN A 26 1.22 7.40 8.46
N LYS A 27 1.25 7.56 7.13
CA LYS A 27 0.79 6.54 6.16
C LYS A 27 1.93 5.71 5.58
N VAL A 28 3.17 6.20 5.56
CA VAL A 28 4.29 5.49 4.92
C VAL A 28 5.29 4.86 5.89
N ASP A 29 5.53 5.47 7.06
CA ASP A 29 6.61 5.04 7.97
C ASP A 29 6.48 3.58 8.41
N HIS A 30 5.25 3.15 8.71
CA HIS A 30 5.00 1.80 9.18
C HIS A 30 5.25 0.73 8.09
N LEU A 31 5.22 1.11 6.80
CA LEU A 31 5.57 0.23 5.69
C LEU A 31 7.09 0.22 5.49
N LEU A 32 7.74 1.38 5.55
CA LEU A 32 9.20 1.52 5.39
C LEU A 32 10.00 0.86 6.52
N LYS A 33 9.39 0.68 7.69
CA LYS A 33 9.99 -0.02 8.85
C LYS A 33 9.82 -1.54 8.83
N LEU A 34 9.16 -2.11 7.81
CA LEU A 34 9.02 -3.58 7.71
C LEU A 34 10.35 -4.24 7.34
N ASP A 35 10.58 -5.44 7.87
CA ASP A 35 11.75 -6.25 7.49
C ASP A 35 11.73 -6.55 5.98
N GLY A 36 12.85 -6.27 5.30
CA GLY A 36 12.98 -6.42 3.85
C GLY A 36 12.41 -5.26 3.02
N ALA A 37 11.86 -4.22 3.65
CA ALA A 37 11.29 -3.09 2.92
C ALA A 37 12.35 -2.29 2.14
N LYS A 38 13.54 -2.09 2.69
CA LYS A 38 14.60 -1.32 2.04
C LYS A 38 15.05 -1.93 0.70
N GLU A 39 14.92 -3.24 0.56
CA GLU A 39 15.39 -3.98 -0.60
C GLU A 39 14.27 -4.34 -1.58
N LYS A 40 13.04 -4.56 -1.08
CA LYS A 40 11.96 -5.19 -1.85
C LYS A 40 10.63 -4.45 -1.80
N LEU A 41 10.51 -3.34 -1.09
CA LEU A 41 9.31 -2.51 -1.09
C LEU A 41 9.52 -1.26 -1.92
N GLU A 42 8.63 -1.05 -2.89
CA GLU A 42 8.53 0.19 -3.65
C GLU A 42 7.16 0.84 -3.35
N LEU A 43 7.17 2.11 -2.97
CA LEU A 43 5.96 2.89 -2.72
C LEU A 43 5.61 3.75 -3.93
N PHE A 44 4.36 3.68 -4.36
CA PHE A 44 3.81 4.48 -5.46
C PHE A 44 2.64 5.33 -4.98
N LYS A 45 2.48 6.50 -5.58
CA LYS A 45 1.27 7.29 -5.41
C LYS A 45 0.17 6.74 -6.33
N ALA A 46 -1.00 6.44 -5.77
CA ALA A 46 -2.21 6.15 -6.54
C ALA A 46 -3.46 6.48 -5.71
N ASP A 47 -4.54 6.86 -6.38
CA ASP A 47 -5.83 7.17 -5.76
C ASP A 47 -6.94 6.34 -6.40
N LEU A 48 -7.74 5.67 -5.55
CA LEU A 48 -8.86 4.83 -5.99
C LEU A 48 -9.88 5.59 -6.84
N LEU A 49 -10.03 6.89 -6.61
CA LEU A 49 -11.02 7.71 -7.30
C LEU A 49 -10.46 8.37 -8.57
N GLU A 50 -9.16 8.22 -8.83
CA GLU A 50 -8.49 8.76 -10.02
C GLU A 50 -8.32 7.64 -11.06
N GLU A 51 -9.01 7.80 -12.19
CA GLU A 51 -8.95 6.86 -13.31
C GLU A 51 -7.51 6.72 -13.84
N GLY A 52 -7.09 5.48 -14.09
CA GLY A 52 -5.75 5.17 -14.60
C GLY A 52 -4.61 5.30 -13.58
N SER A 53 -4.88 5.72 -12.34
CA SER A 53 -3.82 5.97 -11.34
C SER A 53 -3.03 4.70 -10.94
N PHE A 54 -3.56 3.51 -11.25
CA PHE A 54 -2.92 2.22 -10.97
C PHE A 54 -2.25 1.56 -12.20
N ASP A 55 -2.44 2.10 -13.41
CA ASP A 55 -2.07 1.42 -14.65
C ASP A 55 -0.57 1.10 -14.71
N SER A 56 0.26 2.09 -14.38
CA SER A 56 1.72 1.95 -14.40
C SER A 56 2.25 1.04 -13.30
N VAL A 57 1.69 1.09 -12.09
CA VAL A 57 2.18 0.32 -10.95
C VAL A 57 1.88 -1.17 -11.08
N ILE A 58 0.74 -1.51 -11.70
CA ILE A 58 0.31 -2.89 -11.95
C ILE A 58 1.10 -3.54 -13.11
N GLN A 59 1.61 -2.74 -14.06
CA GLN A 59 2.31 -3.28 -15.22
C GLN A 59 3.53 -4.12 -14.81
N GLY A 60 3.57 -5.38 -15.28
CA GLY A 60 4.65 -6.32 -14.99
C GLY A 60 4.55 -7.02 -13.63
N CYS A 61 3.51 -6.75 -12.83
CA CYS A 61 3.23 -7.53 -11.62
C CYS A 61 2.66 -8.91 -11.98
N HIS A 62 3.14 -9.95 -11.29
CA HIS A 62 2.62 -11.32 -11.42
C HIS A 62 1.22 -11.50 -10.79
N GLY A 63 0.86 -10.64 -9.83
CA GLY A 63 -0.43 -10.68 -9.16
C GLY A 63 -0.71 -9.35 -8.45
N VAL A 64 -1.98 -9.02 -8.32
CA VAL A 64 -2.46 -7.78 -7.71
C VAL A 64 -3.43 -8.10 -6.57
N PHE A 65 -3.18 -7.51 -5.40
CA PHE A 65 -4.10 -7.57 -4.27
C PHE A 65 -4.77 -6.21 -4.11
N HIS A 66 -6.02 -6.10 -4.53
CA HIS A 66 -6.80 -4.89 -4.29
C HIS A 66 -7.33 -4.89 -2.85
N THR A 67 -6.78 -4.03 -1.99
CA THR A 67 -7.17 -3.89 -0.58
C THR A 67 -7.54 -2.47 -0.19
N ALA A 68 -7.47 -1.53 -1.13
CA ALA A 68 -7.88 -0.16 -0.93
C ALA A 68 -9.40 -0.10 -0.86
N SER A 69 -9.93 0.54 0.17
CA SER A 69 -11.34 0.86 0.31
C SER A 69 -11.45 2.24 0.97
N PRO A 70 -12.35 3.12 0.53
CA PRO A 70 -12.65 4.35 1.24
C PRO A 70 -13.33 3.99 2.57
N ALA A 71 -12.54 3.73 3.60
CA ALA A 71 -13.05 3.59 4.94
C ALA A 71 -13.25 5.01 5.52
N VAL A 72 -14.49 5.49 5.48
CA VAL A 72 -14.90 6.66 6.25
C VAL A 72 -15.16 6.17 7.67
N PHE A 73 -14.26 6.49 8.59
CA PHE A 73 -14.48 6.27 10.02
C PHE A 73 -15.18 7.50 10.58
N ASP A 74 -16.46 7.65 10.25
CA ASP A 74 -17.33 8.61 10.90
C ASP A 74 -18.02 7.88 12.06
N VAL A 75 -17.43 8.02 13.25
CA VAL A 75 -17.89 7.33 14.45
C VAL A 75 -18.22 8.40 15.47
N ASP A 76 -19.48 8.83 15.49
CA ASP A 76 -19.96 9.85 16.43
C ASP A 76 -19.92 9.35 17.89
N ASN A 77 -20.16 8.06 18.12
CA ASN A 77 -19.97 7.39 19.42
C ASN A 77 -20.03 5.85 19.25
N PRO A 78 -18.95 5.09 19.51
CA PRO A 78 -18.94 3.63 19.37
C PRO A 78 -19.49 2.87 20.59
N GLN A 79 -20.01 3.55 21.61
CA GLN A 79 -20.54 2.96 22.84
C GLN A 79 -22.01 2.54 22.74
#